data_AF-Q66LL4-F1
#
_entry.id   AF-Q66LL4-F1
#
_cell.length_a   1.000
_cell.length_b   1.000
_cell.length_c   1.000
_cell.angle_alpha   90.00
_cell.angle_beta   90.00
_cell.angle_gamma   90.00
#
_symmetry.space_group_name_H-M   'P 1'
#
loop_
_entity.id
_entity.type
_entity.pdbx_description
1 polymer ?
#
loop_
_entity_poly.entity_id
_entity_poly.type
_entity_poly.pdbx_seq_one_letter_code
_entity_poly.pdbx_strand_id
1 'polypeptide(L)' 'LSYLPPLSAEALLKQIDFLIRSKWVPCLEFSKVGFIFREFGSTPGYYDGRYWTMWKLPMFGCTDA' A
#
# COMPACT_ATOMS: atom_id res chain seq x y z
N LEU A 1 -6.75 -7.89 0.99
CA LEU A 1 -7.60 -8.23 -0.17
C LEU A 1 -6.97 -9.30 -1.09
N SER A 2 -5.78 -9.83 -0.78
CA SER A 2 -5.00 -10.70 -1.68
C SER A 2 -5.51 -12.13 -1.87
N TYR A 3 -6.46 -12.60 -1.04
CA TYR A 3 -7.09 -13.91 -1.18
C TYR A 3 -8.42 -13.87 -1.99
N LEU A 4 -8.85 -12.68 -2.41
CA LEU A 4 -10.01 -12.50 -3.27
C LEU A 4 -9.59 -12.62 -4.75
N PRO A 5 -10.54 -12.81 -5.69
CA PRO A 5 -10.24 -12.65 -7.10
C PRO A 5 -9.59 -11.29 -7.41
N PRO A 6 -8.82 -11.17 -8.51
CA PRO A 6 -8.25 -9.90 -8.94
C PRO A 6 -9.32 -8.82 -9.04
N LEU A 7 -9.07 -7.67 -8.39
CA LEU A 7 -10.01 -6.56 -8.37
C LEU A 7 -10.12 -5.94 -9.76
N SER A 8 -11.35 -5.68 -10.22
CA SER A 8 -11.58 -4.83 -11.39
C SER A 8 -11.25 -3.37 -11.06
N ALA A 9 -11.15 -2.52 -12.10
CA ALA A 9 -10.93 -1.09 -11.91
C ALA A 9 -12.03 -0.46 -11.04
N GLU A 10 -13.29 -0.83 -11.24
CA GLU A 10 -14.42 -0.32 -10.45
C GLU A 10 -14.34 -0.76 -8.99
N ALA A 11 -13.86 -1.99 -8.74
CA ALA A 11 -13.68 -2.49 -7.37
C ALA A 11 -12.52 -1.77 -6.66
N LEU A 12 -11.44 -1.45 -7.38
CA LEU A 12 -10.31 -0.67 -6.86
C LEU A 12 -10.73 0.76 -6.51
N LEU A 13 -11.45 1.43 -7.41
CA LEU A 13 -11.98 2.79 -7.18
C LEU A 13 -12.85 2.85 -5.93
N LYS A 14 -13.70 1.84 -5.68
CA LYS A 14 -14.50 1.75 -4.44
C LYS A 14 -13.64 1.72 -3.16
N GLN A 15 -12.45 1.11 -3.21
CA GLN A 15 -11.53 1.10 -2.06
C GLN A 15 -10.85 2.46 -1.87
N ILE A 16 -10.48 3.13 -2.96
CA ILE A 16 -9.90 4.49 -2.93
C ILE A 16 -10.94 5.48 -2.40
N ASP A 17 -12.16 5.42 -2.90
CA ASP A 17 -13.29 6.24 -2.42
C ASP A 17 -13.55 6.03 -0.92
N PHE A 18 -13.45 4.80 -0.43
CA PHE A 18 -13.60 4.52 1.00
C PHE A 18 -12.53 5.22 1.83
N LEU A 19 -11.28 5.24 1.35
CA LEU A 19 -10.17 5.92 2.00
C LEU A 19 -10.40 7.44 2.06
N ILE A 20 -10.83 8.03 0.94
CA ILE A 20 -11.15 9.46 0.83
C ILE A 20 -12.33 9.83 1.74
N ARG A 21 -13.43 9.04 1.75
CA ARG A 21 -14.58 9.27 2.63
C ARG A 21 -14.21 9.18 4.12
N SER A 22 -13.25 8.32 4.45
CA SER A 22 -12.75 8.16 5.82
C SER A 22 -11.76 9.25 6.24
N LYS A 23 -11.50 10.25 5.37
CA LYS A 23 -10.55 11.35 5.60
C LYS A 23 -9.10 10.87 5.80
N TRP A 24 -8.75 9.74 5.22
CA TRP A 24 -7.37 9.25 5.18
C TRP A 24 -6.68 9.75 3.90
N VAL A 25 -5.35 9.82 3.92
CA VAL A 25 -4.56 10.31 2.78
C VAL A 25 -4.06 9.11 1.97
N PRO A 26 -4.47 8.95 0.69
CA PRO A 26 -3.95 7.89 -0.16
C PRO A 26 -2.47 8.07 -0.44
N CYS A 27 -1.72 6.97 -0.52
CA CYS A 27 -0.33 6.95 -0.97
C CYS A 27 -0.05 5.64 -1.72
N LEU A 28 0.82 5.70 -2.73
CA LEU A 28 1.24 4.55 -3.51
C LEU A 28 2.69 4.17 -3.17
N GLU A 29 2.94 2.87 -3.11
CA GLU A 29 4.27 2.29 -2.90
C GLU A 29 4.51 1.17 -3.91
N PHE A 30 5.77 0.96 -4.29
CA PHE A 30 6.18 -0.10 -5.22
C PHE A 30 7.53 -0.69 -4.85
N SER A 31 7.74 -1.96 -5.22
CA SER A 31 9.01 -2.65 -5.05
C SER A 31 9.17 -3.73 -6.11
N LYS A 32 10.41 -4.01 -6.51
CA LYS A 32 10.74 -5.20 -7.31
C LYS A 32 10.81 -6.48 -6.46
N VAL A 33 10.98 -6.35 -5.16
CA VAL A 33 11.00 -7.44 -4.18
C VAL A 33 9.67 -7.44 -3.42
N GLY A 34 8.86 -8.48 -3.61
CA GLY A 34 7.48 -8.52 -3.15
C GLY A 34 7.25 -9.08 -1.74
N PHE A 35 8.29 -9.59 -1.07
CA PHE A 35 8.16 -10.31 0.21
C PHE A 35 9.21 -9.89 1.23
N ILE A 36 8.89 -10.08 2.50
CA ILE A 36 9.83 -9.87 3.61
C ILE A 36 10.94 -10.92 3.62
N PHE A 37 12.10 -10.53 4.14
CA PHE A 37 13.24 -11.41 4.38
C PHE A 37 14.00 -10.94 5.62
N ARG A 38 15.11 -11.60 5.98
CA ARG A 38 15.94 -11.25 7.14
C ARG A 38 17.41 -11.39 6.77
N GLU A 39 18.05 -10.26 6.47
CA GLU A 39 19.47 -10.17 6.11
C GLU A 39 20.25 -9.40 7.18
N PHE A 40 19.70 -8.30 7.68
CA PHE A 40 20.44 -7.37 8.55
C PHE A 40 20.12 -7.50 10.05
N GLY A 41 19.16 -8.37 10.41
CA GLY A 41 18.81 -8.62 11.81
C GLY A 41 17.82 -9.76 12.01
N SER A 42 17.88 -10.40 13.17
CA SER A 42 17.03 -11.54 13.53
C SER A 42 16.35 -11.45 14.90
N THR A 43 16.39 -10.29 15.55
CA THR A 43 15.70 -10.03 16.82
C THR A 43 14.16 -10.05 16.67
N PRO A 44 13.40 -10.34 17.74
CA PRO A 44 11.94 -10.33 17.68
C PRO A 44 11.39 -9.00 17.13
N GLY A 45 10.51 -9.08 16.11
CA GLY A 45 9.91 -7.90 15.46
C GLY A 45 10.74 -7.25 14.33
N TYR A 46 11.97 -7.72 14.09
CA TYR A 46 12.81 -7.23 12.99
C TYR A 46 12.65 -8.07 11.73
N TYR A 47 12.30 -7.40 10.63
CA TYR A 47 12.20 -7.95 9.27
C TYR A 47 12.61 -6.91 8.23
N ASP A 48 13.38 -7.35 7.24
CA ASP A 48 13.74 -6.59 6.05
C ASP A 48 12.65 -6.70 4.98
N GLY A 49 12.67 -5.79 4.01
CA GLY A 49 11.69 -5.78 2.91
C GLY A 49 10.28 -5.34 3.29
N ARG A 50 10.06 -4.85 4.52
CA ARG A 50 8.77 -4.27 4.96
C ARG A 50 8.46 -2.91 4.33
N TYR A 51 9.48 -2.08 4.10
CA TYR A 51 9.34 -0.78 3.46
C TYR A 51 9.53 -0.91 1.95
N TRP A 52 8.64 -0.27 1.19
CA TRP A 52 8.72 -0.16 -0.27
C TRP A 52 9.05 1.28 -0.69
N THR A 53 9.33 1.49 -1.98
CA THR A 53 9.64 2.83 -2.50
C THR A 53 8.35 3.61 -2.70
N MET A 54 8.26 4.81 -2.12
CA MET A 54 7.13 5.70 -2.30
C MET A 54 7.05 6.19 -3.75
N TRP A 55 5.85 6.16 -4.33
CA TRP A 55 5.59 6.77 -5.63
C TRP A 55 5.15 8.22 -5.44
N LYS A 56 6.02 9.17 -5.82
CA LYS A 56 5.82 10.61 -5.62
C LYS A 56 5.69 10.96 -4.12
N LEU A 57 4.50 11.41 -3.69
CA LEU A 57 4.18 11.85 -2.34
C LEU A 57 2.73 11.44 -2.00
N PRO A 58 2.36 11.40 -0.69
CA PRO A 58 0.97 11.22 -0.29
C PRO A 58 0.07 12.27 -0.95
N MET A 59 -1.13 11.84 -1.38
CA MET A 59 -2.06 12.68 -2.13
C MET A 59 -2.89 13.56 -1.18
N PHE A 60 -2.23 14.53 -0.53
CA PHE A 60 -2.89 15.44 0.40
C PHE A 60 -4.01 16.23 -0.27
N GLY A 61 -5.19 16.28 0.37
CA GLY A 61 -6.36 16.97 -0.17
C GLY A 61 -7.06 16.25 -1.32
N CYS A 62 -6.73 14.97 -1.59
CA CYS A 62 -7.38 14.19 -2.64
C CYS A 62 -8.90 14.07 -2.40
N THR A 63 -9.69 14.36 -3.44
CA THR A 63 -11.16 14.24 -3.42
C THR A 63 -11.73 13.46 -4.61
N ASP A 64 -10.87 12.89 -5.45
CA ASP A 64 -11.24 12.15 -6.67
C ASP A 64 -10.43 10.86 -6.76
N ALA A 65 -11.09 9.76 -7.12
CA ALA A 65 -10.56 8.39 -7.01
C ALA A 65 -10.01 7.84 -8.33
#